data_AF-A0ABC8IU75-F1
#
_entry.id   AF-A0ABC8IU75-F1
#
_cell.length_a   1.000
_cell.length_b   1.000
_cell.length_c   1.000
_cell.angle_alpha   90.00
_cell.angle_beta   90.00
_cell.angle_gamma   90.00
#
_symmetry.space_group_name_H-M   'P 1'
#
loop_
_entity.id
_entity.type
_entity.pdbx_description
1 polymer ?
#
loop_
_entity_poly.entity_id
_entity_poly.type
_entity_poly.pdbx_seq_one_letter_code
_entity_poly.pdbx_strand_id
1 'polypeptide(L)'
;MRNLPKLYVASLIMVLLFGPSHELPPFWPATTVTMTNNLGAPLTVHCKSKENDLGVHMVAANTDYFFTFQPNIWKSTLFFCSFQWNNLVKQFNIFDAPRDQDDGYKLNWTIKPAGPCKLGKKVKCFPWK
;
A
#
# COMPACT_ATOMS: atom_id res chain seq x y z
N MET A 1 -30.00 -0.33 52.85
CA MET A 1 -30.49 0.20 51.56
C MET A 1 -29.36 1.00 50.91
N ARG A 2 -29.22 0.85 49.59
CA ARG A 2 -28.13 1.35 48.75
C ARG A 2 -27.82 2.84 48.95
N ASN A 3 -26.53 3.19 48.87
CA ASN A 3 -26.04 4.24 47.99
C ASN A 3 -24.53 4.03 47.78
N LEU A 4 -24.21 3.31 46.70
CA LEU A 4 -22.86 3.15 46.19
C LEU A 4 -22.37 4.51 45.67
N PRO A 5 -21.14 4.96 46.02
CA PRO A 5 -20.74 6.35 45.85
C PRO A 5 -20.34 6.68 44.40
N LYS A 6 -20.29 7.98 44.12
CA LYS A 6 -20.03 8.71 42.86
C LYS A 6 -18.67 8.39 42.19
N LEU A 7 -18.30 7.13 42.06
CA LEU A 7 -17.04 6.67 41.43
C LEU A 7 -17.19 6.41 39.93
N TYR A 8 -18.41 6.18 39.43
CA TYR A 8 -18.66 5.89 38.02
C TYR A 8 -18.60 7.11 37.09
N VAL A 9 -18.81 8.32 37.62
CA VAL A 9 -18.85 9.54 36.78
C VAL A 9 -17.44 10.05 36.47
N ALA A 10 -16.48 9.84 37.38
CA ALA A 10 -15.10 10.26 37.16
C ALA A 10 -14.29 9.33 36.23
N SER A 11 -14.72 8.07 36.05
CA SER A 11 -13.99 7.10 35.22
C SER A 11 -14.18 7.27 33.71
N LEU A 12 -15.17 8.02 33.25
CA LEU A 12 -15.39 8.29 31.82
C LEU A 12 -14.46 9.38 31.25
N ILE A 13 -13.88 10.24 32.09
CA ILE A 13 -13.08 11.40 31.62
C ILE A 13 -11.58 11.07 31.52
N MET A 14 -11.07 10.09 32.26
CA MET A 14 -9.66 9.66 32.18
C MET A 14 -9.33 8.77 30.96
N VAL A 15 -10.31 8.44 30.13
CA VAL A 15 -10.09 7.78 28.82
C VAL A 15 -9.81 8.81 27.71
N LEU A 16 -10.14 10.09 27.92
CA LEU A 16 -9.93 11.16 26.94
C LEU A 16 -8.56 11.82 27.02
N LEU A 17 -7.84 11.66 28.14
CA LEU A 17 -6.53 12.32 28.35
C LEU A 17 -5.34 11.39 28.15
N PHE A 18 -5.50 10.09 28.40
CA PHE A 18 -4.52 9.07 28.04
C PHE A 18 -5.27 7.80 27.64
N GLY A 19 -6.08 7.90 26.58
CA GLY A 19 -6.51 6.70 25.89
C GLY A 19 -5.25 5.94 25.49
N PRO A 20 -5.10 4.64 25.83
CA PRO A 20 -4.05 3.89 25.21
C PRO A 20 -4.32 3.97 23.71
N SER A 21 -3.36 4.49 22.95
CA SER A 21 -3.36 4.47 21.50
C SER A 21 -3.20 3.02 21.02
N HIS A 22 -4.16 2.17 21.39
CA HIS A 22 -4.41 0.91 20.74
C HIS A 22 -5.18 1.29 19.48
N GLU A 23 -4.46 1.64 18.42
CA GLU A 23 -5.03 1.51 17.08
C GLU A 23 -5.58 0.08 17.01
N LEU A 24 -6.90 -0.05 17.06
CA LEU A 24 -7.53 -1.34 16.83
C LEU A 24 -7.00 -1.80 15.47
N PRO A 25 -6.41 -3.00 15.38
CA PRO A 25 -5.91 -3.48 14.12
C PRO A 25 -7.07 -3.40 13.11
N PRO A 26 -6.83 -2.84 11.92
CA PRO A 26 -7.84 -2.72 10.90
C PRO A 26 -8.59 -4.04 10.73
N PHE A 27 -9.92 -4.00 10.69
CA PHE A 27 -10.77 -5.19 10.60
C PHE A 27 -10.57 -6.02 9.31
N TRP A 28 -9.84 -5.48 8.33
CA TRP A 28 -9.59 -6.10 7.03
C TRP A 28 -8.10 -6.43 6.85
N PRO A 29 -7.72 -7.30 5.91
CA PRO A 29 -6.32 -7.69 5.74
C PRO A 29 -5.48 -6.57 5.11
N ALA A 30 -4.22 -6.50 5.50
CA ALA A 30 -3.22 -5.67 4.84
C ALA A 30 -2.95 -6.16 3.42
N THR A 31 -2.66 -5.24 2.51
CA THR A 31 -2.32 -5.53 1.12
C THR A 31 -0.82 -5.37 0.90
N THR A 32 -0.19 -6.36 0.26
CA THR A 32 1.21 -6.33 -0.16
C THR A 32 1.28 -6.20 -1.68
N VAL A 33 2.02 -5.18 -2.15
CA VAL A 33 2.35 -4.99 -3.56
C VAL A 33 3.81 -5.36 -3.76
N THR A 34 4.08 -6.28 -4.67
CA THR A 34 5.42 -6.72 -5.04
C THR A 34 5.66 -6.38 -6.51
N MET A 35 6.79 -5.75 -6.82
CA MET A 35 7.23 -5.38 -8.16
C MET A 35 8.56 -6.05 -8.46
N THR A 36 8.55 -7.01 -9.38
CA THR A 36 9.75 -7.64 -9.91
C THR A 36 10.32 -6.82 -11.07
N ASN A 37 11.59 -6.47 -10.98
CA ASN A 37 12.31 -5.78 -12.05
C ASN A 37 12.71 -6.75 -13.17
N ASN A 38 12.04 -6.68 -14.32
CA ASN A 38 12.35 -7.48 -15.52
C ASN A 38 12.84 -6.58 -16.68
N LEU A 39 13.62 -5.54 -16.38
CA LEU A 39 14.17 -4.62 -17.37
C LEU A 39 15.58 -5.00 -17.83
N GLY A 40 16.25 -5.94 -17.14
CA GLY A 40 17.65 -6.29 -17.40
C GLY A 40 18.66 -5.21 -16.93
N ALA A 41 18.20 -4.15 -16.27
CA ALA A 41 19.00 -3.06 -15.74
C ALA A 41 18.48 -2.64 -14.35
N PRO A 42 19.28 -1.92 -13.53
CA PRO A 42 18.79 -1.33 -12.29
C PRO A 42 17.59 -0.41 -12.53
N LEU A 43 16.60 -0.50 -11.66
CA LEU A 43 15.37 0.26 -11.70
C LEU A 43 15.26 1.09 -10.42
N THR A 44 15.14 2.40 -10.54
CA THR A 44 14.79 3.28 -9.42
C THR A 44 13.28 3.43 -9.35
N VAL A 45 12.69 3.06 -8.21
CA VAL A 45 11.25 3.16 -7.93
C VAL A 45 11.03 4.21 -6.86
N HIS A 46 10.09 5.12 -7.08
CA HIS A 46 9.59 6.03 -6.03
C HIS A 46 8.07 5.93 -6.01
N CYS A 47 7.53 5.39 -4.91
CA CYS A 47 6.10 5.18 -4.75
C CYS A 47 5.55 6.09 -3.66
N LYS A 48 4.37 6.64 -3.88
CA LYS A 48 3.65 7.43 -2.88
C LYS A 48 2.14 7.31 -3.02
N SER A 49 1.44 7.50 -1.92
CA SER A 49 0.01 7.74 -1.87
C SER A 49 -0.27 9.21 -1.58
N LYS A 50 -1.53 9.58 -1.32
CA LYS A 50 -1.89 10.92 -0.88
C LYS A 50 -1.20 11.31 0.44
N GLU A 51 -1.03 10.35 1.34
CA GLU A 51 -0.66 10.60 2.75
C GLU A 51 0.68 9.98 3.13
N ASN A 52 1.21 9.07 2.31
CA ASN A 52 2.41 8.31 2.62
C ASN A 52 3.38 8.31 1.44
N ASP A 53 4.59 8.81 1.67
CA ASP A 53 5.70 8.71 0.73
C ASP A 53 6.59 7.54 1.15
N LEU A 54 6.70 6.52 0.30
CA LEU A 54 7.51 5.33 0.58
C LEU A 54 9.00 5.55 0.30
N GLY A 55 9.37 6.71 -0.26
CA GLY A 55 10.74 7.05 -0.62
C GLY A 55 11.22 6.39 -1.92
N VAL A 56 12.49 6.63 -2.21
CA VAL A 56 13.17 6.16 -3.42
C VAL A 56 13.94 4.88 -3.12
N HIS A 57 13.75 3.86 -3.95
CA HIS A 57 14.36 2.54 -3.81
C HIS A 57 15.04 2.14 -5.12
N MET A 58 16.25 1.59 -5.04
CA MET A 58 16.93 1.00 -6.19
C MET A 58 16.73 -0.51 -6.19
N VAL A 59 16.23 -1.05 -7.29
CA VAL A 59 15.88 -2.45 -7.49
C VAL A 59 16.81 -3.04 -8.53
N ALA A 60 17.67 -3.98 -8.14
CA ALA A 60 18.56 -4.67 -9.08
C ALA A 60 17.76 -5.49 -10.11
N ALA A 61 18.38 -5.79 -11.25
CA ALA A 61 17.75 -6.61 -12.27
C ALA A 61 17.35 -7.99 -11.70
N ASN A 62 16.13 -8.45 -12.04
CA ASN A 62 15.55 -9.71 -11.58
C ASN A 62 15.35 -9.82 -10.06
N THR A 63 15.30 -8.69 -9.36
CA THR A 63 14.95 -8.62 -7.93
C THR A 63 13.66 -7.86 -7.71
N ASP A 64 13.15 -7.93 -6.49
CA ASP A 64 11.85 -7.41 -6.11
C ASP A 64 11.98 -6.19 -5.19
N TYR A 65 11.07 -5.26 -5.35
CA TYR A 65 10.71 -4.29 -4.33
C TYR A 65 9.26 -4.50 -3.93
N PHE A 66 8.97 -4.45 -2.63
CA PHE A 66 7.63 -4.62 -2.12
C PHE A 66 7.35 -3.67 -0.95
N PHE A 67 6.08 -3.39 -0.75
CA PHE A 67 5.60 -2.69 0.43
C PHE A 67 4.23 -3.22 0.83
N THR A 68 3.91 -3.08 2.11
CA THR A 68 2.64 -3.50 2.70
C THR A 68 1.95 -2.29 3.30
N PHE A 69 0.64 -2.20 3.10
CA PHE A 69 -0.18 -1.11 3.61
C PHE A 69 -1.58 -1.59 3.91
N GLN A 70 -2.31 -0.80 4.68
CA GLN A 70 -3.73 -1.01 4.90
C GLN A 70 -4.54 -0.16 3.92
N PRO A 71 -5.26 -0.74 2.95
CA PRO A 71 -6.17 0.05 2.10
C PRO A 71 -7.30 0.63 2.94
N ASN A 72 -7.91 1.73 2.54
CA ASN A 72 -9.09 2.27 3.25
C ASN A 72 -10.37 1.48 2.89
N ILE A 73 -11.35 1.53 3.80
CA ILE A 73 -12.65 0.86 3.63
C ILE A 73 -13.44 1.43 2.43
N TRP A 74 -13.25 2.72 2.16
CA TRP A 74 -13.95 3.45 1.10
C TRP A 74 -13.40 3.20 -0.31
N LYS A 75 -12.50 2.21 -0.49
CA LYS A 75 -11.87 1.84 -1.76
C LYS A 75 -11.31 3.03 -2.55
N SER A 76 -10.67 3.97 -1.87
CA SER A 76 -10.06 5.17 -2.47
C SER A 76 -8.55 5.22 -2.35
N THR A 77 -7.92 4.16 -1.82
CA THR A 77 -6.46 4.10 -1.68
C THR A 77 -5.80 3.97 -3.05
N LEU A 78 -4.77 4.78 -3.26
CA LEU A 78 -4.02 4.86 -4.51
C LEU A 78 -2.53 4.94 -4.17
N PHE A 79 -1.72 4.10 -4.80
CA PHE A 79 -0.27 4.27 -4.86
C PHE A 79 0.15 4.47 -6.31
N PHE A 80 0.77 5.61 -6.57
CA PHE A 80 1.37 5.93 -7.85
C PHE A 80 2.88 5.92 -7.70
N CYS A 81 3.55 5.31 -8.67
CA CYS A 81 4.99 5.13 -8.65
C CYS A 81 5.62 5.69 -9.92
N SER A 82 6.79 6.31 -9.76
CA SER A 82 7.71 6.54 -10.86
C SER A 82 8.74 5.41 -10.96
N PHE A 83 9.04 5.02 -12.19
CA PHE A 83 9.95 3.98 -12.58
C PHE A 83 11.01 4.61 -13.47
N GLN A 84 12.27 4.62 -13.02
CA GLN A 84 13.38 5.22 -13.75
C GLN A 84 14.45 4.18 -14.06
N TRP A 85 14.79 4.04 -15.34
CA TRP A 85 15.88 3.19 -15.82
C TRP A 85 16.41 3.76 -17.14
N ASN A 86 17.72 3.65 -17.42
CA ASN A 86 18.33 4.07 -18.69
C ASN A 86 17.90 5.47 -19.19
N ASN A 87 17.84 6.47 -18.29
CA ASN A 87 17.37 7.83 -18.57
C ASN A 87 15.89 7.96 -19.00
N LEU A 88 15.10 6.89 -18.91
CA LEU A 88 13.65 6.91 -19.07
C LEU A 88 12.99 7.05 -17.71
N VAL A 89 11.91 7.83 -17.65
CA VAL A 89 11.03 7.93 -16.48
C VAL A 89 9.62 7.60 -16.93
N LYS A 90 9.01 6.60 -16.30
CA LYS A 90 7.61 6.22 -16.51
C LYS A 90 6.84 6.29 -15.20
N GLN A 91 5.53 6.52 -15.29
CA GLN A 91 4.65 6.57 -14.13
C GLN A 91 3.50 5.59 -14.29
N PHE A 92 3.09 4.99 -13.18
CA PHE A 92 1.94 4.10 -13.14
C PHE A 92 1.33 4.01 -11.74
N ASN A 93 0.00 3.90 -11.69
CA ASN A 93 -0.73 3.60 -10.46
C ASN A 93 -0.57 2.10 -10.17
N ILE A 94 0.46 1.73 -9.39
CA ILE A 94 0.76 0.33 -9.11
C ILE A 94 -0.31 -0.32 -8.25
N PHE A 95 -0.98 0.48 -7.42
CA PHE A 95 -2.18 0.07 -6.71
C PHE A 95 -3.26 1.11 -6.90
N ASP A 96 -4.44 0.65 -7.30
CA ASP A 96 -5.64 1.46 -7.48
C ASP A 96 -6.82 0.68 -6.89
N ALA A 97 -7.36 1.13 -5.75
CA ALA A 97 -8.31 0.36 -4.96
C ALA A 97 -9.55 -0.14 -5.75
N PRO A 98 -10.24 0.66 -6.56
CA PRO A 98 -11.32 0.19 -7.43
C PRO A 98 -10.90 -0.89 -8.44
N ARG A 99 -9.62 -0.93 -8.83
CA ARG A 99 -9.07 -1.92 -9.77
C ARG A 99 -8.60 -3.19 -9.06
N ASP A 100 -8.00 -3.05 -7.88
CA ASP A 100 -7.14 -4.09 -7.31
C ASP A 100 -7.63 -4.68 -5.98
N GLN A 101 -8.43 -3.96 -5.20
CA GLN A 101 -8.74 -4.36 -3.81
C GLN A 101 -9.61 -5.63 -3.75
N ASP A 102 -10.35 -5.94 -4.81
CA ASP A 102 -11.16 -7.16 -4.93
C ASP A 102 -10.38 -8.36 -5.50
N ASP A 103 -9.15 -8.15 -5.98
CA ASP A 103 -8.29 -9.22 -6.53
C ASP A 103 -7.49 -9.97 -5.45
N GLY A 104 -7.63 -9.56 -4.18
CA GLY A 104 -6.97 -10.15 -3.03
C GLY A 104 -5.96 -9.21 -2.36
N TYR A 105 -5.17 -9.77 -1.44
CA TYR A 105 -4.25 -9.01 -0.57
C TYR A 105 -2.77 -9.15 -0.96
N LYS A 106 -2.44 -9.97 -1.97
CA LYS A 106 -1.08 -10.09 -2.53
C LYS A 106 -1.13 -9.76 -4.01
N LEU A 107 -0.48 -8.68 -4.40
CA LEU A 107 -0.49 -8.16 -5.76
C LEU A 107 0.91 -8.20 -6.32
N ASN A 108 1.15 -9.18 -7.19
CA ASN A 108 2.45 -9.36 -7.82
C ASN A 108 2.46 -8.71 -9.21
N TRP A 109 3.47 -7.89 -9.45
CA TRP A 109 3.68 -7.16 -10.69
C TRP A 109 5.05 -7.47 -11.26
N THR A 110 5.14 -7.53 -12.57
CA THR A 110 6.42 -7.56 -13.29
C THR A 110 6.56 -6.28 -14.09
N ILE A 111 7.64 -5.53 -13.85
CA ILE A 111 7.95 -4.29 -14.57
C ILE A 111 8.76 -4.65 -15.81
N LYS A 112 8.23 -4.33 -17.00
CA LYS A 112 8.83 -4.64 -18.30
C LYS A 112 8.98 -3.36 -19.15
N PRO A 113 9.80 -3.39 -20.22
CA PRO A 113 9.94 -2.25 -21.11
C PRO A 113 8.62 -1.78 -21.73
N ALA A 114 7.71 -2.71 -22.03
CA ALA A 114 6.40 -2.40 -22.61
C ALA A 114 5.38 -1.85 -21.58
N GLY A 115 5.55 -2.16 -20.29
CA GLY A 115 4.58 -1.80 -19.26
C GLY A 115 4.60 -2.75 -18.05
N PRO A 116 3.98 -2.37 -16.92
CA PRO A 116 3.76 -3.25 -15.80
C PRO A 116 2.71 -4.32 -16.12
N CYS A 117 2.95 -5.55 -15.69
CA CYS A 117 2.03 -6.68 -15.82
C CYS A 117 1.65 -7.23 -14.45
N LYS A 118 0.35 -7.24 -14.14
CA LYS A 118 -0.21 -7.87 -12.94
C LYS A 118 -0.31 -9.37 -13.14
N LEU A 119 0.26 -10.13 -12.21
CA LEU A 119 0.21 -11.60 -12.21
C LEU A 119 -1.05 -12.07 -11.47
N GLY A 120 -1.62 -13.19 -11.93
CA GLY A 120 -2.84 -13.77 -11.40
C GLY A 120 -3.31 -14.94 -12.27
N LYS A 121 -4.60 -15.30 -12.20
CA LYS A 121 -5.18 -16.36 -13.06
C LYS A 121 -5.00 -16.05 -14.55
N LYS A 122 -5.10 -14.78 -14.91
CA LYS A 122 -4.78 -14.25 -16.23
C LYS A 122 -3.84 -13.07 -16.03
N VAL A 123 -2.72 -13.05 -16.75
CA VAL A 123 -1.78 -11.93 -16.72
C VAL A 123 -2.43 -10.74 -17.41
N LYS A 124 -2.44 -9.58 -16.73
CA LYS A 124 -2.98 -8.33 -17.26
C LYS A 124 -1.87 -7.29 -17.36
N CYS A 125 -1.53 -6.88 -18.57
CA CYS A 125 -0.48 -5.89 -18.82
C CYS A 125 -1.07 -4.53 -19.18
N PHE A 126 -0.41 -3.48 -18.74
CA PHE A 126 -0.81 -2.10 -18.96
C PHE A 126 0.32 -1.38 -19.68
N PRO A 127 0.15 -0.96 -20.94
CA PRO A 127 1.17 -0.18 -21.64
C PRO A 127 1.48 1.11 -20.88
N TRP A 128 2.74 1.54 -20.92
CA TRP A 128 3.10 2.88 -20.46
C TRP A 128 2.32 3.93 -21.26
N LYS A 129 1.88 4.99 -20.57
CA LYS A 129 1.37 6.20 -21.23
C LYS A 129 2.52 7.11 -21.67
#